data_AF-A0A7V3CZF8-F1
#
_entry.id   AF-A0A7V3CZF8-F1
#
_cell.length_a   1.000
_cell.length_b   1.000
_cell.length_c   1.000
_cell.angle_alpha   90.00
_cell.angle_beta   90.00
_cell.angle_gamma   90.00
#
_symmetry.space_group_name_H-M   'P 1'
#
loop_
_entity.id
_entity.type
_entity.pdbx_description
1 polymer ?
#
loop_
_entity_poly.entity_id
_entity_poly.type
_entity_poly.pdbx_seq_one_letter_code
_entity_poly.pdbx_strand_id
1 'polypeptide(L)'
;MELNNFLKLVEDNKRKIAQDYYEEVKNSDYMKTYHKLDAEKVIKREEATYDYLTAWIKNGAKNDETEKFFCNLGNERFKEGFPLSELNYALFISKKAFYNFIK
;
A
#
# COMPACT_ATOMS: atom_id res chain seq x y z
N MET A 1 5.75 3.33 -21.47
CA MET A 1 4.82 2.25 -21.09
C MET A 1 3.41 2.78 -21.22
N GLU A 2 2.55 2.11 -22.01
CA GLU A 2 1.14 2.49 -22.10
C GLU A 2 0.41 2.21 -20.79
N LEU A 3 -0.65 2.98 -20.50
CA LEU A 3 -1.40 2.90 -19.25
C LEU A 3 -1.93 1.48 -18.97
N ASN A 4 -2.49 0.83 -19.98
CA ASN A 4 -3.02 -0.54 -19.84
C ASN A 4 -1.92 -1.56 -19.53
N ASN A 5 -0.73 -1.37 -20.10
CA ASN A 5 0.42 -2.25 -19.83
C ASN A 5 0.95 -2.04 -18.40
N PHE A 6 0.95 -0.80 -17.90
CA PHE A 6 1.28 -0.50 -16.51
C PHE A 6 0.28 -1.15 -15.54
N LEU A 7 -1.02 -0.98 -15.79
CA LEU A 7 -2.07 -1.52 -14.92
C LEU A 7 -2.00 -3.05 -14.85
N LYS A 8 -1.82 -3.70 -16.00
CA LYS A 8 -1.66 -5.15 -16.06
C LYS A 8 -0.39 -5.61 -15.34
N LEU A 9 0.73 -4.91 -15.53
CA LEU A 9 1.99 -5.21 -14.83
C LEU A 9 1.80 -5.18 -13.31
N VAL A 10 1.11 -4.15 -12.79
CA VAL A 10 0.82 -4.02 -11.36
C VAL A 10 -0.11 -5.16 -10.89
N GLU A 11 -1.21 -5.42 -11.60
CA GLU A 11 -2.18 -6.45 -11.22
C GLU A 11 -1.56 -7.86 -11.19
N ASP A 12 -0.76 -8.20 -12.20
CA ASP A 12 -0.11 -9.50 -12.32
C ASP A 12 0.99 -9.71 -11.26
N ASN A 13 1.57 -8.63 -10.71
CA ASN A 13 2.72 -8.69 -9.82
C ASN A 13 2.48 -8.13 -8.41
N LYS A 14 1.27 -7.67 -8.08
CA LYS A 14 0.98 -7.03 -6.77
C LYS A 14 1.40 -7.86 -5.57
N ARG A 15 1.23 -9.19 -5.63
CA ARG A 15 1.65 -10.11 -4.56
C ARG A 15 3.15 -10.02 -4.30
N LYS A 16 3.95 -10.07 -5.37
CA LYS A 16 5.41 -9.99 -5.30
C LYS A 16 5.83 -8.64 -4.72
N ILE A 17 5.27 -7.55 -5.22
CA ILE A 17 5.58 -6.20 -4.74
C ILE A 17 5.20 -6.06 -3.25
N ALA A 18 4.06 -6.61 -2.84
CA ALA A 18 3.60 -6.60 -1.45
C ALA A 18 4.48 -7.44 -0.51
N GLN A 19 5.07 -8.53 -1.01
CA GLN A 19 6.05 -9.31 -0.25
C GLN A 19 7.36 -8.53 -0.07
N ASP A 20 7.86 -7.87 -1.11
CA ASP A 20 9.06 -7.03 -1.03
C ASP A 20 8.82 -5.83 -0.08
N TYR A 21 7.62 -5.24 -0.12
CA TYR A 21 7.16 -4.25 0.85
C TYR A 21 7.19 -4.78 2.29
N TYR A 22 6.69 -5.99 2.53
CA TYR A 22 6.67 -6.58 3.86
C TYR A 22 8.09 -6.79 4.41
N GLU A 23 9.04 -7.24 3.59
CA GLU A 23 10.43 -7.40 4.02
C GLU A 23 11.05 -6.06 4.45
N GLU A 24 10.77 -4.97 3.74
CA GLU A 24 11.21 -3.63 4.12
C GLU A 24 10.56 -3.15 5.43
N VAL A 25 9.25 -3.41 5.60
CA VAL A 25 8.51 -3.07 6.83
C VAL A 25 9.07 -3.84 8.03
N LYS A 26 9.23 -5.15 7.89
CA LYS A 26 9.71 -6.05 8.95
C LYS A 26 11.11 -5.69 9.43
N ASN A 27 11.98 -5.25 8.52
CA ASN A 27 13.37 -4.92 8.84
C ASN A 27 13.58 -3.44 9.25
N SER A 28 12.51 -2.65 9.35
CA SER A 28 12.61 -1.25 9.74
C SER A 28 12.39 -1.01 11.24
N ASP A 29 13.33 -0.34 11.89
CA ASP A 29 13.21 0.08 13.31
C ASP A 29 12.05 1.06 13.57
N TYR A 30 11.51 1.66 12.52
CA TYR A 30 10.44 2.66 12.60
C TYR A 30 9.03 2.07 12.52
N MET A 31 8.89 0.79 12.19
CA MET A 31 7.59 0.16 11.85
C MET A 31 7.03 -0.73 12.98
N LYS A 32 7.19 -0.27 14.23
CA LYS A 32 6.91 -1.07 15.45
C LYS A 32 5.47 -1.53 15.57
N THR A 33 4.50 -0.78 15.06
CA THR A 33 3.08 -1.17 15.08
C THR A 33 2.79 -2.20 14.00
N TYR A 34 3.38 -2.05 12.80
CA TYR A 34 3.31 -3.07 11.76
C TYR A 34 3.94 -4.41 12.18
N HIS A 35 5.01 -4.41 12.96
CA HIS A 35 5.66 -5.65 13.45
C HIS A 35 4.76 -6.52 14.33
N LYS A 36 3.70 -5.95 14.90
CA LYS A 36 2.71 -6.69 15.72
C LYS A 36 1.64 -7.39 14.88
N LEU A 37 1.60 -7.13 13.58
CA LEU A 37 0.64 -7.73 12.67
C LEU A 37 1.18 -9.05 12.10
N ASP A 38 0.26 -9.95 11.78
CA ASP A 38 0.59 -11.12 10.96
C ASP A 38 1.11 -10.69 9.57
N ALA A 39 2.10 -11.41 9.05
CA ALA A 39 2.73 -11.11 7.77
C ALA A 39 1.70 -11.02 6.62
N GLU A 40 0.75 -11.97 6.58
CA GLU A 40 -0.29 -12.00 5.55
C GLU A 40 -1.21 -10.78 5.66
N LYS A 41 -1.46 -10.30 6.88
CA LYS A 41 -2.25 -9.08 7.10
C LYS A 41 -1.55 -7.84 6.53
N VAL A 42 -0.22 -7.75 6.65
CA VAL A 42 0.55 -6.63 6.08
C VAL A 42 0.59 -6.74 4.55
N ILE A 43 0.85 -7.92 4.01
CA ILE A 43 0.90 -8.17 2.57
C ILE A 43 -0.45 -7.87 1.91
N LYS A 44 -1.57 -8.37 2.46
CA LYS A 44 -2.91 -8.09 1.92
C LYS A 44 -3.29 -6.62 1.97
N ARG A 45 -2.83 -5.88 3.00
CA ARG A 45 -3.05 -4.42 3.07
C ARG A 45 -2.35 -3.71 1.92
N GLU A 46 -1.15 -4.14 1.56
CA GLU A 46 -0.40 -3.56 0.45
C GLU A 46 -0.97 -3.97 -0.91
N GLU A 47 -1.43 -5.22 -1.07
CA GLU A 47 -2.19 -5.63 -2.26
C GLU A 47 -3.43 -4.74 -2.48
N ALA A 48 -4.16 -4.47 -1.39
CA ALA A 48 -5.32 -3.59 -1.44
C ALA A 48 -4.93 -2.16 -1.86
N THR A 49 -3.78 -1.63 -1.40
CA THR A 49 -3.26 -0.34 -1.87
C THR A 49 -3.13 -0.30 -3.40
N TYR A 50 -2.56 -1.34 -4.01
CA TYR A 50 -2.44 -1.44 -5.46
C TYR A 50 -3.80 -1.61 -6.16
N ASP A 51 -4.73 -2.37 -5.56
CA ASP A 51 -6.09 -2.52 -6.11
C ASP A 51 -6.85 -1.18 -6.14
N TYR A 52 -6.72 -0.35 -5.10
CA TYR A 52 -7.30 0.99 -5.09
C TYR A 52 -6.60 1.91 -6.10
N LEU A 53 -5.27 1.84 -6.20
CA LEU A 53 -4.51 2.62 -7.17
C LEU A 53 -4.92 2.31 -8.61
N THR A 54 -5.00 1.03 -8.98
CA THR A 54 -5.40 0.62 -10.34
C THR A 54 -6.86 1.00 -10.61
N ALA A 55 -7.75 0.88 -9.63
CA ALA A 55 -9.14 1.32 -9.76
C ALA A 55 -9.25 2.84 -9.99
N TRP A 56 -8.52 3.66 -9.24
CA TRP A 56 -8.52 5.11 -9.40
C TRP A 56 -7.95 5.56 -10.74
N ILE A 57 -6.91 4.89 -11.24
CA ILE A 57 -6.35 5.16 -12.56
C ILE A 57 -7.33 4.77 -13.66
N LYS A 58 -8.01 3.62 -13.55
CA LYS A 58 -8.98 3.12 -14.54
C LYS A 58 -10.24 3.97 -14.62
N ASN A 59 -10.82 4.31 -13.47
CA ASN A 59 -12.16 4.92 -13.40
C ASN A 59 -12.14 6.44 -13.22
N GLY A 60 -10.96 7.01 -12.99
CA GLY A 60 -10.79 8.39 -12.53
C GLY A 60 -11.04 8.49 -11.02
N ALA A 61 -10.10 9.10 -10.30
CA ALA A 61 -10.30 9.43 -8.90
C ALA A 61 -11.30 10.57 -8.77
N LYS A 62 -12.51 10.30 -8.27
CA LYS A 62 -13.41 11.36 -7.81
C LYS A 62 -13.00 11.77 -6.40
N ASN A 63 -12.74 13.05 -6.20
CA ASN A 63 -12.25 13.59 -4.93
C ASN A 63 -13.06 13.07 -3.72
N ASP A 64 -14.39 13.09 -3.80
CA ASP A 64 -15.28 12.66 -2.71
C ASP A 64 -15.16 11.18 -2.35
N GLU A 65 -14.92 10.30 -3.34
CA GLU A 65 -14.79 8.85 -3.12
C GLU A 65 -13.43 8.52 -2.52
N THR A 66 -12.38 9.14 -3.05
CA THR A 66 -11.01 9.00 -2.55
C THR A 66 -10.87 9.57 -1.13
N GLU A 67 -11.48 10.72 -0.85
CA GLU A 67 -11.51 11.31 0.50
C GLU A 67 -12.16 10.39 1.51
N LYS A 68 -13.39 9.91 1.23
CA LYS A 68 -14.11 8.98 2.12
C LYS A 68 -13.29 7.73 2.40
N PHE A 69 -12.63 7.18 1.37
CA PHE A 69 -11.76 6.02 1.54
C PHE A 69 -10.62 6.29 2.53
N PHE A 70 -9.84 7.37 2.33
CA PHE A 70 -8.71 7.68 3.20
C PHE A 70 -9.14 8.07 4.62
N CYS A 71 -10.27 8.77 4.78
CA CYS A 71 -10.81 9.08 6.10
C CYS A 71 -11.22 7.81 6.86
N ASN A 72 -11.87 6.86 6.19
CA ASN A 72 -12.26 5.59 6.80
C ASN A 72 -11.02 4.76 7.18
N LEU A 73 -10.04 4.66 6.26
CA LEU A 73 -8.77 3.98 6.53
C LEU A 73 -8.03 4.61 7.71
N GLY A 74 -7.96 5.94 7.77
CA GLY A 74 -7.33 6.67 8.88
C GLY A 74 -8.03 6.41 10.21
N ASN A 75 -9.37 6.41 10.22
CA ASN A 75 -10.16 6.10 11.42
C ASN A 75 -9.92 4.67 11.90
N GLU A 76 -9.84 3.69 11.00
CA GLU A 76 -9.50 2.31 11.35
C GLU A 76 -8.09 2.19 11.92
N ARG A 77 -7.10 2.82 11.27
CA ARG A 77 -5.70 2.78 11.74
C ARG A 77 -5.50 3.49 13.07
N PHE A 78 -6.24 4.58 13.31
CA PHE A 78 -6.28 5.24 14.60
C PHE A 78 -6.81 4.32 15.71
N LYS A 79 -7.93 3.61 15.47
CA LYS A 79 -8.47 2.62 16.41
C LYS A 79 -7.52 1.45 16.66
N GLU A 80 -6.72 1.08 15.66
CA GLU A 80 -5.67 0.06 15.78
C GLU A 80 -4.40 0.56 16.51
N GLY A 81 -4.31 1.87 16.80
CA GLY A 81 -3.18 2.46 17.52
C GLY A 81 -1.96 2.79 16.64
N PHE A 82 -2.14 2.91 15.32
CA PHE A 82 -1.06 3.31 14.43
C PHE A 82 -0.66 4.77 14.64
N PRO A 83 0.64 5.07 14.83
CA PRO A 83 1.11 6.43 14.72
C PRO A 83 1.09 6.86 13.24
N LEU A 84 0.70 8.12 12.99
CA LEU A 84 0.64 8.67 11.63
C LEU A 84 1.99 8.60 10.91
N SER A 85 3.11 8.69 11.64
CA SER A 85 4.45 8.55 11.10
C SER A 85 4.69 7.18 10.45
N GLU A 86 4.21 6.08 11.06
CA GLU A 86 4.31 4.74 10.47
C GLU A 86 3.47 4.62 9.20
N LEU A 87 2.28 5.22 9.17
CA LEU A 87 1.42 5.20 7.98
C LEU A 87 2.03 5.96 6.80
N ASN A 88 2.61 7.14 7.06
CA ASN A 88 3.30 7.91 6.02
C ASN A 88 4.55 7.17 5.52
N TYR A 89 5.28 6.54 6.43
CA TYR A 89 6.46 5.78 6.05
C TYR A 89 6.11 4.48 5.31
N ALA A 90 5.01 3.81 5.64
CA ALA A 90 4.46 2.72 4.86
C ALA A 90 4.22 3.12 3.40
N LEU A 91 3.60 4.29 3.14
CA LEU A 91 3.41 4.76 1.77
C LEU A 91 4.73 5.04 1.04
N PHE A 92 5.77 5.48 1.75
CA PHE A 92 7.11 5.61 1.18
C PHE A 92 7.70 4.24 0.83
N ILE A 93 7.62 3.26 1.73
CA ILE A 93 8.10 1.89 1.49
C ILE A 93 7.35 1.24 0.33
N SER A 94 6.04 1.44 0.23
CA SER A 94 5.20 0.99 -0.90
C SER A 94 5.75 1.50 -2.24
N LYS A 95 6.00 2.81 -2.33
CA LYS A 95 6.65 3.41 -3.52
C LYS A 95 8.03 2.81 -3.78
N LYS A 96 8.86 2.65 -2.75
CA LYS A 96 10.20 2.05 -2.88
C LYS A 96 10.13 0.62 -3.43
N ALA A 97 9.24 -0.21 -2.90
CA ALA A 97 9.02 -1.58 -3.35
C ALA A 97 8.60 -1.61 -4.83
N PHE A 98 7.65 -0.76 -5.21
CA PHE A 98 7.25 -0.61 -6.61
C PHE A 98 8.43 -0.21 -7.52
N TYR A 99 9.21 0.81 -7.12
CA TYR A 99 10.37 1.25 -7.90
C TYR A 99 11.45 0.18 -8.03
N ASN A 100 11.66 -0.63 -7.00
CA ASN A 100 12.61 -1.74 -7.06
C ASN A 100 12.12 -2.86 -7.98
N PHE A 101 10.81 -3.08 -8.04
CA PHE A 101 10.21 -4.08 -8.91
C PHE A 101 10.31 -3.72 -10.41
N ILE A 102 10.16 -2.43 -10.77
CA ILE A 102 10.21 -1.98 -12.18
C ILE A 102 11.62 -1.69 -12.71
N LYS A 103 12.63 -1.71 -11.83
CA LYS A 103 14.05 -1.56 -12.22
C LYS A 103 14.58 -2.87 -12.80
#